data_AF-A0A9N8M9M3-F1
#
_entry.id   AF-A0A9N8M9M3-F1
#
_cell.length_a   1.000
_cell.length_b   1.000
_cell.length_c   1.000
_cell.angle_alpha   90.00
_cell.angle_beta   90.00
_cell.angle_gamma   90.00
#
_symmetry.space_group_name_H-M   'P 1'
#
loop_
_entity.id
_entity.type
_entity.pdbx_description
1 polymer ?
#
loop_
_entity_poly.entity_id
_entity_poly.type
_entity_poly.pdbx_seq_one_letter_code
_entity_poly.pdbx_strand_id
1 'polypeptide(L)'
;MQRNPRDQLRTKAAPAGFNPASLLPGVADEKQMLEVIISHAVRSWVDSHPRSGIQQSDIAPPPQVLPFLPRRTQTLGLPILSLDEGSVAGNIAVIKAYCKFLGIDTEAISEERMLIIVADAFTILHLRSGQARRLYDRSKTPALDKMQGIQLWSALFHLQYTFQKYFLDAHSGTVANQSQISARVLCDKVGMKNLCSGNTDFHEADAFIKILFAALIDAILTPALGEQVSMDADGGGDTNADDPEQPFVDIPVDTVVSKARALLKNLLHGDAESVALRHGDEDKADLFFLQGREMLRDAAIYLELKDSVKKGDPGRLLVAAKFTVPRFAAT
;
A
#
# COMPACT_ATOMS: atom_id res chain seq x y z
N MET A 1 -6.37 -36.50 5.29
CA MET A 1 -6.02 -35.10 4.91
C MET A 1 -7.32 -34.32 4.68
N GLN A 2 -7.77 -33.54 5.66
CA GLN A 2 -9.09 -32.89 5.60
C GLN A 2 -9.05 -31.62 4.73
N ARG A 3 -9.55 -31.71 3.50
CA ARG A 3 -9.94 -30.56 2.64
C ARG A 3 -11.18 -29.79 3.18
N ASN A 4 -11.84 -30.33 4.20
CA ASN A 4 -13.20 -29.99 4.62
C ASN A 4 -13.42 -28.58 5.26
N PRO A 5 -12.51 -27.99 6.07
CA PRO A 5 -12.83 -26.75 6.78
C PRO A 5 -12.94 -25.50 5.88
N ARG A 6 -12.09 -25.42 4.85
CA ARG A 6 -12.11 -24.29 3.90
C ARG A 6 -13.29 -24.39 2.94
N ASP A 7 -13.66 -25.60 2.53
CA ASP A 7 -14.82 -25.82 1.67
C ASP A 7 -16.13 -25.58 2.43
N GLN A 8 -16.19 -25.87 3.74
CA GLN A 8 -17.32 -25.50 4.61
C GLN A 8 -17.46 -23.98 4.84
N LEU A 9 -16.36 -23.22 4.78
CA LEU A 9 -16.41 -21.76 4.84
C LEU A 9 -16.86 -21.14 3.51
N ARG A 10 -16.55 -21.79 2.37
CA ARG A 10 -17.01 -21.38 1.03
C ARG A 10 -18.51 -21.63 0.81
N THR A 11 -19.10 -22.59 1.52
CA THR A 11 -20.54 -22.87 1.47
C THR A 11 -21.37 -22.00 2.41
N LYS A 12 -20.75 -21.25 3.34
CA LYS A 12 -21.47 -20.22 4.08
C LYS A 12 -21.88 -19.12 3.10
N ALA A 13 -23.19 -18.89 2.98
CA ALA A 13 -23.72 -17.78 2.21
C ALA A 13 -23.03 -16.49 2.65
N ALA A 14 -22.67 -15.64 1.67
CA ALA A 14 -22.16 -14.32 1.98
C ALA A 14 -23.17 -13.60 2.90
N PRO A 15 -22.70 -12.79 3.87
CA PRO A 15 -23.60 -12.01 4.73
C PRO A 15 -24.63 -11.26 3.88
N ALA A 16 -25.90 -11.26 4.30
CA ALA A 16 -26.96 -10.59 3.55
C ALA A 16 -26.57 -9.13 3.27
N GLY A 17 -26.60 -8.72 1.98
CA GLY A 17 -26.19 -7.39 1.54
C GLY A 17 -24.70 -7.26 1.17
N PHE A 18 -23.88 -8.28 1.35
CA PHE A 18 -22.50 -8.28 0.85
C PHE A 18 -22.48 -8.51 -0.67
N ASN A 19 -22.00 -7.52 -1.42
CA ASN A 19 -21.73 -7.64 -2.85
C ASN A 19 -20.23 -7.89 -3.05
N PRO A 20 -19.79 -9.08 -3.50
CA PRO A 20 -18.36 -9.33 -3.75
C PRO A 20 -17.70 -8.33 -4.70
N ALA A 21 -18.47 -7.75 -5.64
CA ALA A 21 -17.96 -6.71 -6.53
C ALA A 21 -17.53 -5.44 -5.78
N SER A 22 -18.02 -5.19 -4.56
CA SER A 22 -17.58 -4.06 -3.73
C SER A 22 -16.15 -4.21 -3.20
N LEU A 23 -15.55 -5.40 -3.34
CA LEU A 23 -14.13 -5.63 -3.05
C LEU A 23 -13.22 -5.27 -4.22
N LEU A 24 -13.78 -5.05 -5.41
CA LEU A 24 -13.03 -4.59 -6.57
C LEU A 24 -13.10 -3.05 -6.64
N PRO A 25 -12.11 -2.39 -7.28
CA PRO A 25 -12.17 -0.97 -7.51
C PRO A 25 -13.40 -0.60 -8.35
N GLY A 26 -14.21 0.34 -7.86
CA GLY A 26 -15.23 1.02 -8.66
C GLY A 26 -14.74 2.36 -9.19
N VAL A 27 -15.56 3.02 -10.02
CA VAL A 27 -15.25 4.35 -10.61
C VAL A 27 -14.91 5.40 -9.54
N ALA A 28 -15.60 5.37 -8.40
CA ALA A 28 -15.32 6.28 -7.29
C ALA A 28 -13.96 5.99 -6.64
N ASP A 29 -13.59 4.71 -6.49
CA ASP A 29 -12.29 4.30 -5.97
C ASP A 29 -11.17 4.70 -6.93
N GLU A 30 -11.37 4.56 -8.24
CA GLU A 30 -10.42 4.98 -9.28
C GLU A 30 -10.19 6.49 -9.29
N LYS A 31 -11.27 7.28 -9.25
CA LYS A 31 -11.16 8.74 -9.18
C LYS A 31 -10.42 9.18 -7.92
N GLN A 32 -10.77 8.58 -6.77
CA GLN A 32 -10.12 8.84 -5.50
C GLN A 32 -8.62 8.49 -5.58
N MET A 33 -8.30 7.30 -6.06
CA MET A 33 -6.93 6.81 -6.17
C MET A 33 -6.10 7.68 -7.14
N LEU A 34 -6.67 8.11 -8.26
CA LEU A 34 -6.00 8.99 -9.21
C LEU A 34 -5.59 10.33 -8.58
N GLU A 35 -6.50 11.01 -7.88
CA GLU A 35 -6.18 12.28 -7.22
C GLU A 35 -5.13 12.12 -6.12
N VAL A 36 -5.14 10.98 -5.43
CA VAL A 36 -4.09 10.64 -4.46
C VAL A 36 -2.73 10.43 -5.15
N ILE A 37 -2.69 9.70 -6.27
CA ILE A 37 -1.47 9.50 -7.05
C ILE A 37 -0.93 10.83 -7.56
N ILE A 38 -1.79 11.73 -8.04
CA ILE A 38 -1.40 13.08 -8.47
C ILE A 38 -0.78 13.85 -7.30
N SER A 39 -1.38 13.80 -6.12
CA SER A 39 -0.80 14.43 -4.91
C SER A 39 0.59 13.87 -4.59
N HIS A 40 0.78 12.54 -4.61
CA HIS A 40 2.10 11.92 -4.40
C HIS A 40 3.11 12.32 -5.48
N ALA A 41 2.69 12.36 -6.75
CA ALA A 41 3.54 12.75 -7.87
C ALA A 41 4.03 14.19 -7.74
N VAL A 42 3.13 15.15 -7.50
CA VAL A 42 3.48 16.56 -7.36
C VAL A 42 4.42 16.77 -6.18
N ARG A 43 4.15 16.13 -5.04
CA ARG A 43 5.04 16.20 -3.86
C ARG A 43 6.42 15.64 -4.15
N SER A 44 6.49 14.48 -4.80
CA SER A 44 7.75 13.86 -5.16
C SER A 44 8.55 14.72 -6.13
N TRP A 45 7.89 15.34 -7.10
CA TRP A 45 8.55 16.24 -8.05
C TRP A 45 9.07 17.50 -7.36
N VAL A 46 8.29 18.13 -6.48
CA VAL A 46 8.70 19.31 -5.71
C VAL A 46 9.90 19.00 -4.82
N ASP A 47 9.91 17.84 -4.16
CA ASP A 47 11.07 17.39 -3.35
C ASP A 47 12.35 17.23 -4.20
N SER A 48 12.21 16.80 -5.46
CA SER A 48 13.32 16.69 -6.41
C SER A 48 13.75 18.04 -7.01
N HIS A 49 12.88 19.07 -6.94
CA HIS A 49 13.11 20.40 -7.53
C HIS A 49 12.97 21.50 -6.47
N PRO A 50 13.87 21.58 -5.48
CA PRO A 50 13.78 22.55 -4.39
C PRO A 50 13.88 24.01 -4.87
N ARG A 51 14.38 24.24 -6.08
CA ARG A 51 14.45 25.57 -6.72
C ARG A 51 13.16 26.01 -7.41
N SER A 52 12.12 25.16 -7.41
CA SER A 52 10.82 25.50 -7.99
C SER A 52 10.09 26.63 -7.26
N GLY A 53 10.51 26.97 -6.04
CA GLY A 53 9.85 27.96 -5.18
C GLY A 53 8.61 27.41 -4.46
N ILE A 54 8.09 26.25 -4.88
CA ILE A 54 6.91 25.60 -4.28
C ILE A 54 7.29 24.94 -2.95
N GLN A 55 6.56 25.24 -1.88
CA GLN A 55 6.69 24.55 -0.60
C GLN A 55 5.73 23.36 -0.52
N GLN A 56 6.11 22.32 0.22
CA GLN A 56 5.23 21.16 0.48
C GLN A 56 3.90 21.55 1.13
N SER A 57 3.85 22.68 1.85
CA SER A 57 2.63 23.25 2.44
C SER A 57 1.64 23.77 1.41
N ASP A 58 2.12 24.13 0.21
CA ASP A 58 1.30 24.72 -0.85
C ASP A 58 0.58 23.63 -1.66
N ILE A 59 0.98 22.37 -1.48
CA ILE A 59 0.42 21.22 -2.16
C ILE A 59 -0.72 20.63 -1.32
N ALA A 60 -1.92 20.61 -1.91
CA ALA A 60 -3.08 20.00 -1.28
C ALA A 60 -2.79 18.56 -0.82
N PRO A 61 -3.20 18.17 0.41
CA PRO A 61 -3.05 16.81 0.86
C PRO A 61 -3.88 15.83 0.01
N PRO A 62 -3.48 14.54 -0.03
CA PRO A 62 -4.29 13.51 -0.66
C PRO A 62 -5.73 13.58 -0.11
N PRO A 63 -6.76 13.44 -0.96
CA PRO A 63 -8.14 13.49 -0.51
C PRO A 63 -8.39 12.41 0.55
N GLN A 64 -8.98 12.80 1.68
CA GLN A 64 -9.28 11.88 2.78
C GLN A 64 -10.62 11.16 2.54
N VAL A 65 -10.77 9.94 3.04
CA VAL A 65 -11.99 9.13 2.89
C VAL A 65 -12.64 8.91 4.25
N LEU A 66 -11.90 8.33 5.20
CA LEU A 66 -12.36 8.10 6.57
C LEU A 66 -11.21 8.39 7.55
N PRO A 67 -10.70 9.62 7.63
CA PRO A 67 -9.54 9.94 8.46
C PRO A 67 -9.90 9.77 9.94
N PHE A 68 -9.07 9.02 10.66
CA PHE A 68 -9.14 9.02 12.12
C PHE A 68 -8.71 10.38 12.65
N LEU A 69 -9.39 10.85 13.68
CA LEU A 69 -8.94 12.00 14.44
C LEU A 69 -7.65 11.61 15.17
N PRO A 70 -6.51 12.29 14.92
CA PRO A 70 -5.27 11.99 15.59
C PRO A 70 -5.43 12.10 17.10
N ARG A 71 -5.15 11.01 17.81
CA ARG A 71 -5.12 10.98 19.27
C ARG A 71 -3.74 10.52 19.70
N ARG A 72 -3.24 11.09 20.80
CA ARG A 72 -1.98 10.65 21.38
C ARG A 72 -2.12 9.18 21.76
N THR A 73 -1.27 8.32 21.19
CA THR A 73 -1.21 6.91 21.55
C THR A 73 -0.93 6.79 23.04
N GLN A 74 -1.79 6.08 23.75
CA GLN A 74 -1.55 5.72 25.14
C GLN A 74 -0.75 4.42 25.14
N THR A 75 0.52 4.51 25.53
CA THR A 75 1.35 3.33 25.72
C THR A 75 1.18 2.86 27.16
N LEU A 76 0.59 1.68 27.33
CA LEU A 76 0.44 1.04 28.63
C LEU A 76 1.46 -0.09 28.73
N GLY A 77 2.41 0.03 29.65
CA GLY A 77 3.33 -1.06 29.95
C GLY A 77 2.55 -2.25 30.50
N LEU A 78 2.63 -3.39 29.82
CA LEU A 78 1.98 -4.60 30.31
C LEU A 78 2.70 -5.10 31.58
N PRO A 79 1.95 -5.57 32.59
CA PRO A 79 2.56 -6.11 33.81
C PRO A 79 3.32 -7.41 33.49
N ILE A 80 4.42 -7.65 34.21
CA ILE A 80 5.08 -8.96 34.20
C ILE A 80 4.14 -9.94 34.91
N LEU A 81 3.73 -10.99 34.21
CA LEU A 81 2.84 -12.01 34.75
C LEU A 81 3.65 -13.25 35.15
N SER A 82 3.46 -13.71 36.38
CA SER A 82 4.02 -14.98 36.87
C SER A 82 3.09 -16.15 36.50
N LEU A 83 2.76 -16.28 35.21
CA LEU A 83 1.82 -17.27 34.70
C LEU A 83 2.52 -18.24 33.74
N ASP A 84 2.03 -19.49 33.71
CA ASP A 84 2.56 -20.51 32.81
C ASP A 84 2.07 -20.29 31.36
N GLU A 85 2.88 -19.63 30.55
CA GLU A 85 2.60 -19.43 29.12
C GLU A 85 2.70 -20.72 28.30
N GLY A 86 3.24 -21.80 28.87
CA GLY A 86 3.39 -23.10 28.22
C GLY A 86 2.10 -23.92 28.15
N SER A 87 1.12 -23.64 29.02
CA SER A 87 -0.15 -24.37 29.04
C SER A 87 -1.34 -23.58 28.48
N VAL A 88 -2.36 -24.34 28.08
CA VAL A 88 -3.64 -23.81 27.61
C VAL A 88 -4.32 -22.96 28.69
N ALA A 89 -4.31 -23.42 29.94
CA ALA A 89 -4.90 -22.71 31.06
C ALA A 89 -4.14 -21.41 31.39
N GLY A 90 -2.81 -21.44 31.37
CA GLY A 90 -2.03 -20.24 31.65
C GLY A 90 -2.09 -19.19 30.55
N ASN A 91 -2.18 -19.56 29.26
CA ASN A 91 -2.47 -18.60 28.18
C ASN A 91 -3.83 -17.90 28.36
N ILE A 92 -4.87 -18.60 28.83
CA ILE A 92 -6.17 -17.98 29.17
C ILE A 92 -5.98 -17.00 30.33
N ALA A 93 -5.24 -17.41 31.36
CA ALA A 93 -4.97 -16.59 32.53
C ALA A 93 -4.21 -15.30 32.17
N VAL A 94 -3.26 -15.39 31.23
CA VAL A 94 -2.52 -14.23 30.69
C VAL A 94 -3.47 -13.25 30.00
N ILE A 95 -4.33 -13.73 29.10
CA ILE A 95 -5.31 -12.86 28.41
C ILE A 95 -6.27 -12.23 29.42
N LYS A 96 -6.77 -13.00 30.40
CA LYS A 96 -7.64 -12.48 31.48
C LYS A 96 -6.93 -11.39 32.30
N ALA A 97 -5.67 -11.62 32.66
CA ALA A 97 -4.89 -10.67 33.43
C ALA A 97 -4.66 -9.36 32.66
N TYR A 98 -4.34 -9.45 31.36
CA TYR A 98 -4.20 -8.26 30.52
C TYR A 98 -5.53 -7.53 30.30
N CYS A 99 -6.64 -8.25 30.02
CA CYS A 99 -7.95 -7.61 29.90
C CYS A 99 -8.33 -6.88 31.19
N LYS A 100 -8.14 -7.53 32.35
CA LYS A 100 -8.38 -6.91 33.66
C LYS A 100 -7.51 -5.66 33.87
N PHE A 101 -6.22 -5.73 33.54
CA PHE A 101 -5.31 -4.59 33.64
C PHE A 101 -5.74 -3.42 32.76
N LEU A 102 -6.23 -3.72 31.55
CA LEU A 102 -6.71 -2.73 30.57
C LEU A 102 -8.15 -2.25 30.85
N GLY A 103 -8.81 -2.77 31.89
CA GLY A 103 -10.21 -2.46 32.18
C GLY A 103 -11.20 -2.99 31.15
N ILE A 104 -10.80 -3.99 30.36
CA ILE A 104 -11.64 -4.66 29.37
C ILE A 104 -12.48 -5.71 30.09
N ASP A 105 -13.80 -5.56 30.03
CA ASP A 105 -14.75 -6.54 30.54
C ASP A 105 -14.69 -7.82 29.69
N THR A 106 -14.10 -8.88 30.25
CA THR A 106 -13.96 -10.17 29.58
C THR A 106 -15.29 -10.90 29.38
N GLU A 107 -16.30 -10.60 30.18
CA GLU A 107 -17.64 -11.18 30.03
C GLU A 107 -18.42 -10.49 28.90
N ALA A 108 -18.10 -9.22 28.65
CA ALA A 108 -18.59 -8.50 27.48
C ALA A 108 -17.94 -8.95 26.16
N ILE A 109 -16.83 -9.70 26.18
CA ILE A 109 -16.22 -10.22 24.95
C ILE A 109 -17.07 -11.35 24.40
N SER A 110 -17.70 -11.10 23.26
CA SER A 110 -18.59 -12.04 22.58
C SER A 110 -18.46 -11.90 21.07
N GLU A 111 -19.18 -12.72 20.31
CA GLU A 111 -19.29 -12.56 18.85
C GLU A 111 -19.84 -11.17 18.46
N GLU A 112 -20.61 -10.52 19.34
CA GLU A 112 -21.18 -9.18 19.12
C GLU A 112 -20.26 -8.03 19.59
N ARG A 113 -19.29 -8.33 20.46
CA ARG A 113 -18.34 -7.37 21.03
C ARG A 113 -16.93 -7.92 20.93
N MET A 114 -16.38 -7.81 19.73
CA MET A 114 -15.09 -8.40 19.41
C MET A 114 -13.92 -7.60 19.98
N LEU A 115 -12.95 -8.32 20.54
CA LEU A 115 -11.62 -7.82 20.84
C LEU A 115 -10.71 -8.06 19.64
N ILE A 116 -10.27 -6.99 18.98
CA ILE A 116 -9.31 -7.10 17.87
C ILE A 116 -7.90 -7.11 18.43
N ILE A 117 -7.16 -8.20 18.15
CA ILE A 117 -5.72 -8.30 18.46
C ILE A 117 -4.95 -8.13 17.15
N VAL A 118 -4.10 -7.11 17.13
CA VAL A 118 -3.19 -6.82 16.01
C VAL A 118 -1.77 -7.16 16.43
N ALA A 119 -1.14 -8.12 15.74
CA ALA A 119 0.23 -8.56 16.05
C ALA A 119 0.97 -8.98 14.78
N ASP A 120 2.26 -9.33 14.92
CA ASP A 120 3.01 -9.90 13.81
C ASP A 120 2.41 -11.26 13.36
N ALA A 121 2.72 -11.66 12.13
CA ALA A 121 2.14 -12.83 11.49
C ALA A 121 2.41 -14.14 12.26
N PHE A 122 3.57 -14.26 12.93
CA PHE A 122 3.92 -15.45 13.69
C PHE A 122 3.07 -15.53 14.96
N THR A 123 2.97 -14.43 15.70
CA THR A 123 2.07 -14.31 16.86
C THR A 123 0.61 -14.63 16.47
N ILE A 124 0.12 -14.07 15.37
CA ILE A 124 -1.23 -14.35 14.86
C ILE A 124 -1.41 -15.82 14.48
N LEU A 125 -0.41 -16.46 13.86
CA LEU A 125 -0.47 -17.89 13.53
C LEU A 125 -0.55 -18.77 14.78
N HIS A 126 0.19 -18.42 15.83
CA HIS A 126 0.13 -19.10 17.13
C HIS A 126 -1.25 -18.95 17.78
N LEU A 127 -1.79 -17.73 17.81
CA LEU A 127 -3.11 -17.46 18.37
C LEU A 127 -4.23 -18.17 17.58
N ARG A 128 -4.15 -18.20 16.24
CA ARG A 128 -5.08 -18.95 15.39
C ARG A 128 -5.01 -20.45 15.64
N SER A 129 -3.79 -20.99 15.79
CA SER A 129 -3.59 -22.40 16.16
C SER A 129 -4.17 -22.70 17.55
N GLY A 130 -4.05 -21.75 18.48
CA GLY A 130 -4.70 -21.78 19.78
C GLY A 130 -6.21 -21.87 19.67
N GLN A 131 -6.84 -20.96 18.92
CA GLN A 131 -8.28 -20.96 18.64
C GLN A 131 -8.75 -22.29 18.03
N ALA A 132 -8.06 -22.78 17.00
CA ALA A 132 -8.43 -24.02 16.31
C ALA A 132 -8.39 -25.25 17.22
N ARG A 133 -7.39 -25.36 18.10
CA ARG A 133 -7.29 -26.45 19.09
C ARG A 133 -8.40 -26.42 20.14
N ARG A 134 -9.02 -25.25 20.36
CA ARG A 134 -10.03 -25.01 21.40
C ARG A 134 -11.46 -25.02 20.89
N LEU A 135 -11.68 -25.25 19.60
CA LEU A 135 -13.03 -25.23 19.00
C LEU A 135 -14.02 -26.16 19.74
N TYR A 136 -13.53 -27.33 20.17
CA TYR A 136 -14.32 -28.37 20.85
C TYR A 136 -14.19 -28.36 22.38
N ASP A 137 -13.60 -27.30 22.96
CA ASP A 137 -13.44 -27.22 24.41
C ASP A 137 -14.82 -27.21 25.10
N ARG A 138 -14.95 -27.95 26.22
CA ARG A 138 -16.22 -28.15 26.94
C ARG A 138 -16.37 -27.22 28.15
N SER A 139 -15.62 -26.11 28.15
CA SER A 139 -15.64 -25.18 29.26
C SER A 139 -17.03 -24.58 29.53
N LYS A 140 -17.27 -24.26 30.80
CA LYS A 140 -18.44 -23.50 31.27
C LYS A 140 -18.45 -22.05 30.78
N THR A 141 -17.29 -21.52 30.35
CA THR A 141 -17.14 -20.17 29.79
C THR A 141 -16.58 -20.21 28.36
N PRO A 142 -17.34 -20.75 27.38
CA PRO A 142 -16.84 -21.04 26.04
C PRO A 142 -16.41 -19.78 25.26
N ALA A 143 -17.08 -18.63 25.47
CA ALA A 143 -16.75 -17.41 24.73
C ALA A 143 -15.29 -16.97 24.90
N LEU A 144 -14.78 -17.03 26.12
CA LEU A 144 -13.41 -16.64 26.45
C LEU A 144 -12.42 -17.80 26.29
N ASP A 145 -12.78 -19.00 26.74
CA ASP A 145 -11.87 -20.15 26.73
C ASP A 145 -11.63 -20.70 25.32
N LYS A 146 -12.62 -20.53 24.42
CA LYS A 146 -12.48 -20.77 22.98
C LYS A 146 -12.06 -19.54 22.20
N MET A 147 -11.95 -18.38 22.86
CA MET A 147 -11.60 -17.10 22.24
C MET A 147 -12.55 -16.71 21.08
N GLN A 148 -13.85 -17.00 21.22
CA GLN A 148 -14.87 -16.78 20.17
C GLN A 148 -15.16 -15.30 19.87
N GLY A 149 -14.83 -14.38 20.78
CA GLY A 149 -14.89 -12.94 20.55
C GLY A 149 -13.54 -12.28 20.25
N ILE A 150 -12.47 -13.06 20.03
CA ILE A 150 -11.14 -12.53 19.72
C ILE A 150 -10.91 -12.59 18.21
N GLN A 151 -10.73 -11.43 17.60
CA GLN A 151 -10.46 -11.31 16.16
C GLN A 151 -8.97 -11.03 15.93
N LEU A 152 -8.31 -11.94 15.21
CA LEU A 152 -6.86 -11.94 15.04
C LEU A 152 -6.44 -11.36 13.69
N TRP A 153 -5.84 -10.18 13.72
CA TRP A 153 -5.38 -9.44 12.54
C TRP A 153 -3.86 -9.34 12.49
N SER A 154 -3.27 -9.65 11.33
CA SER A 154 -1.87 -9.32 11.11
C SER A 154 -1.72 -7.81 11.05
N ALA A 155 -0.66 -7.29 11.68
CA ALA A 155 -0.33 -5.87 11.64
C ALA A 155 -0.16 -5.37 10.20
N LEU A 156 -0.58 -4.13 9.96
CA LEU A 156 -0.66 -3.54 8.61
C LEU A 156 0.69 -3.44 7.90
N PHE A 157 1.82 -3.47 8.62
CA PHE A 157 3.14 -3.54 8.00
C PHE A 157 3.35 -4.84 7.21
N HIS A 158 2.67 -5.94 7.56
CA HIS A 158 2.71 -7.16 6.76
C HIS A 158 2.06 -6.98 5.38
N LEU A 159 1.03 -6.14 5.27
CA LEU A 159 0.43 -5.83 3.97
C LEU A 159 1.42 -5.06 3.09
N GLN A 160 2.22 -4.17 3.69
CA GLN A 160 3.31 -3.48 2.99
C GLN A 160 4.39 -4.47 2.54
N TYR A 161 4.79 -5.40 3.39
CA TYR A 161 5.77 -6.44 3.05
C TYR A 161 5.31 -7.36 1.92
N THR A 162 4.04 -7.80 1.96
CA THR A 162 3.45 -8.58 0.88
C THR A 162 3.44 -7.78 -0.42
N PHE A 163 3.14 -6.48 -0.37
CA PHE A 163 3.17 -5.64 -1.56
C PHE A 163 4.59 -5.47 -2.12
N GLN A 164 5.58 -5.18 -1.27
CA GLN A 164 6.97 -5.05 -1.71
C GLN A 164 7.47 -6.32 -2.38
N LYS A 165 7.16 -7.49 -1.80
CA LYS A 165 7.50 -8.78 -2.39
C LYS A 165 6.80 -8.97 -3.74
N TYR A 166 5.50 -8.72 -3.81
CA TYR A 166 4.73 -8.77 -5.06
C TYR A 166 5.36 -7.87 -6.13
N PHE A 167 5.70 -6.63 -5.79
CA PHE A 167 6.30 -5.66 -6.70
C PHE A 167 7.60 -6.21 -7.30
N LEU A 168 8.47 -6.76 -6.45
CA LEU A 168 9.73 -7.35 -6.91
C LEU A 168 9.46 -8.59 -7.76
N ASP A 169 8.59 -9.50 -7.33
CA ASP A 169 8.27 -10.71 -8.10
C ASP A 169 7.67 -10.37 -9.49
N ALA A 170 6.83 -9.34 -9.57
CA ALA A 170 6.19 -8.88 -10.80
C ALA A 170 7.14 -8.14 -11.75
N HIS A 171 8.07 -7.34 -11.23
CA HIS A 171 8.87 -6.42 -12.06
C HIS A 171 10.36 -6.79 -12.20
N SER A 172 10.87 -7.75 -11.43
CA SER A 172 12.31 -8.10 -11.47
C SER A 172 12.72 -8.91 -12.70
N GLY A 173 11.76 -9.54 -13.38
CA GLY A 173 12.05 -10.54 -14.40
C GLY A 173 12.77 -11.77 -13.84
N THR A 174 13.10 -12.71 -14.72
CA THR A 174 13.90 -13.89 -14.34
C THR A 174 15.39 -13.59 -14.49
N VAL A 175 16.25 -14.37 -13.83
CA VAL A 175 17.71 -14.24 -13.99
C VAL A 175 18.13 -14.39 -15.46
N ALA A 176 17.45 -15.25 -16.21
CA ALA A 176 17.75 -15.54 -17.61
C ALA A 176 17.19 -14.49 -18.59
N ASN A 177 16.07 -13.84 -18.28
CA ASN A 177 15.38 -12.90 -19.17
C ASN A 177 15.16 -11.55 -18.48
N GLN A 178 16.25 -10.80 -18.30
CA GLN A 178 16.20 -9.46 -17.70
C GLN A 178 16.08 -8.38 -18.78
N SER A 179 15.06 -7.53 -18.65
CA SER A 179 14.97 -6.27 -19.41
C SER A 179 15.86 -5.20 -18.78
N GLN A 180 16.34 -4.23 -19.57
CA GLN A 180 17.14 -3.09 -19.10
C GLN A 180 16.41 -2.21 -18.05
N ILE A 181 15.08 -2.33 -17.96
CA ILE A 181 14.23 -1.66 -16.96
C ILE A 181 13.60 -2.61 -15.95
N SER A 182 14.00 -3.88 -15.94
CA SER A 182 13.58 -4.77 -14.87
C SER A 182 13.98 -4.19 -13.52
N ALA A 183 13.15 -4.40 -12.49
CA ALA A 183 13.45 -3.93 -11.14
C ALA A 183 14.82 -4.43 -10.67
N ARG A 184 15.22 -5.65 -11.06
CA ARG A 184 16.55 -6.20 -10.78
C ARG A 184 17.68 -5.33 -11.32
N VAL A 185 17.64 -4.96 -12.60
CA VAL A 185 18.66 -4.09 -13.22
C VAL A 185 18.66 -2.69 -12.58
N LEU A 186 17.48 -2.14 -12.27
CA LEU A 186 17.37 -0.83 -11.65
C LEU A 186 17.90 -0.83 -10.20
N CYS A 187 17.61 -1.88 -9.42
CA CYS A 187 18.17 -2.08 -8.08
C CYS A 187 19.70 -2.11 -8.11
N ASP A 188 20.28 -2.84 -9.06
CA ASP A 188 21.73 -2.91 -9.23
C ASP A 188 22.35 -1.53 -9.52
N LYS A 189 21.68 -0.72 -10.37
CA LYS A 189 22.14 0.63 -10.72
C LYS A 189 22.13 1.60 -9.54
N VAL A 190 21.19 1.44 -8.60
CA VAL A 190 21.13 2.25 -7.37
C VAL A 190 21.89 1.63 -6.19
N GLY A 191 22.64 0.55 -6.42
CA GLY A 191 23.49 -0.10 -5.41
C GLY A 191 22.80 -1.13 -4.52
N MET A 192 21.52 -1.45 -4.76
CA MET A 192 20.69 -2.37 -3.96
C MET A 192 20.68 -3.79 -4.54
N LYS A 193 21.87 -4.36 -4.78
CA LYS A 193 22.05 -5.59 -5.59
C LYS A 193 21.38 -6.85 -5.02
N ASN A 194 21.16 -6.88 -3.71
CA ASN A 194 20.61 -8.05 -3.03
C ASN A 194 19.08 -8.03 -2.94
N LEU A 195 18.41 -6.97 -3.40
CA LEU A 195 16.98 -6.81 -3.20
C LEU A 195 16.15 -7.92 -3.87
N CYS A 196 16.65 -8.43 -5.00
CA CYS A 196 15.98 -9.45 -5.82
C CYS A 196 16.57 -10.87 -5.64
N SER A 197 17.42 -11.12 -4.65
CA SER A 197 18.16 -12.40 -4.50
C SER A 197 17.54 -13.40 -3.53
N GLY A 198 16.34 -13.14 -3.00
CA GLY A 198 15.51 -14.12 -2.27
C GLY A 198 15.22 -13.78 -0.81
N ASN A 199 16.02 -12.92 -0.19
CA ASN A 199 15.73 -12.30 1.11
C ASN A 199 15.56 -10.81 0.91
N THR A 200 14.34 -10.38 0.59
CA THR A 200 14.02 -8.96 0.43
C THR A 200 14.21 -8.24 1.76
N ASP A 201 15.21 -7.37 1.83
CA ASP A 201 15.29 -6.37 2.90
C ASP A 201 14.17 -5.36 2.70
N PHE A 202 13.24 -5.30 3.66
CA PHE A 202 12.06 -4.45 3.58
C PHE A 202 12.39 -2.96 3.62
N HIS A 203 13.51 -2.57 4.24
CA HIS A 203 13.97 -1.18 4.30
C HIS A 203 14.57 -0.76 2.96
N GLU A 204 15.39 -1.62 2.35
CA GLU A 204 15.92 -1.39 1.01
C GLU A 204 14.79 -1.39 -0.03
N ALA A 205 13.81 -2.29 0.09
CA ALA A 205 12.64 -2.33 -0.80
C ALA A 205 11.82 -1.04 -0.73
N ASP A 206 11.57 -0.55 0.49
CA ASP A 206 10.87 0.71 0.70
C ASP A 206 11.62 1.89 0.07
N ALA A 207 12.94 1.95 0.28
CA ALA A 207 13.77 3.01 -0.28
C ALA A 207 13.81 2.94 -1.82
N PHE A 208 13.98 1.73 -2.38
CA PHE A 208 13.99 1.49 -3.82
C PHE A 208 12.69 1.97 -4.48
N ILE A 209 11.52 1.54 -3.98
CA ILE A 209 10.22 1.89 -4.59
C ILE A 209 9.99 3.41 -4.54
N LYS A 210 10.41 4.10 -3.47
CA LYS A 210 10.33 5.56 -3.39
C LYS A 210 11.23 6.27 -4.40
N ILE A 211 12.49 5.84 -4.49
CA ILE A 211 13.46 6.41 -5.46
C ILE A 211 12.95 6.18 -6.88
N LEU A 212 12.48 4.97 -7.17
CA LEU A 212 11.93 4.61 -8.47
C LEU A 212 10.70 5.46 -8.81
N PHE A 213 9.75 5.62 -7.88
CA PHE A 213 8.60 6.48 -8.08
C PHE A 213 9.02 7.92 -8.39
N ALA A 214 9.92 8.49 -7.59
CA ALA A 214 10.41 9.85 -7.79
C ALA A 214 11.08 10.01 -9.17
N ALA A 215 11.96 9.08 -9.55
CA ALA A 215 12.64 9.10 -10.84
C ALA A 215 11.67 8.95 -12.02
N LEU A 216 10.66 8.08 -11.92
CA LEU A 216 9.65 7.92 -12.97
C LEU A 216 8.77 9.16 -13.10
N ILE A 217 8.39 9.79 -11.98
CA ILE A 217 7.64 11.05 -11.99
C ILE A 217 8.46 12.17 -12.60
N ASP A 218 9.73 12.30 -12.19
CA ASP A 218 10.65 13.28 -12.77
C ASP A 218 10.78 13.09 -14.29
N ALA A 219 11.03 11.87 -14.74
CA ALA A 219 11.21 11.53 -16.15
C ALA A 219 9.98 11.86 -17.03
N ILE A 220 8.76 11.83 -16.48
CA ILE A 220 7.54 12.16 -17.25
C ILE A 220 7.10 13.61 -17.10
N LEU A 221 7.31 14.22 -15.92
CA LEU A 221 6.74 15.52 -15.59
C LEU A 221 7.70 16.66 -15.97
N THR A 222 8.99 16.47 -15.77
CA THR A 222 10.02 17.48 -16.05
C THR A 222 10.08 17.86 -17.54
N PRO A 223 10.15 16.91 -18.51
CA PRO A 223 10.10 17.27 -19.93
C PRO A 223 8.80 17.97 -20.31
N ALA A 224 7.68 17.48 -19.78
CA ALA A 224 6.35 17.99 -20.01
C ALA A 224 6.14 19.43 -19.51
N LEU A 225 6.80 19.81 -18.41
CA LEU A 225 6.82 21.17 -17.90
C LEU A 225 7.79 22.05 -18.71
N GLY A 226 8.95 21.51 -19.12
CA GLY A 226 9.94 22.23 -19.92
C GLY A 226 9.41 22.66 -21.29
N GLU A 227 8.61 21.81 -21.94
CA GLU A 227 7.90 22.15 -23.19
C GLU A 227 6.95 23.34 -22.99
N GLN A 228 6.24 23.38 -21.86
CA GLN A 228 5.27 24.44 -21.57
C GLN A 228 5.97 25.77 -21.26
N VAL A 229 7.04 25.74 -20.46
CA VAL A 229 7.85 26.95 -20.16
C VAL A 229 8.46 27.52 -21.44
N SER A 230 8.94 26.66 -22.35
CA SER A 230 9.47 27.09 -23.65
C SER A 230 8.40 27.75 -24.52
N MET A 231 7.17 27.23 -24.53
CA MET A 231 6.05 27.82 -25.27
C MET A 231 5.60 29.17 -24.71
N ASP A 232 5.62 29.34 -23.39
CA ASP A 232 5.23 30.59 -22.73
C ASP A 232 6.29 31.70 -22.94
N ALA A 233 7.57 31.35 -23.04
CA ALA A 233 8.67 32.28 -23.30
C ALA A 233 8.64 32.89 -24.72
N ASP A 234 8.20 32.14 -25.73
CA ASP A 234 8.09 32.63 -27.13
C ASP A 234 6.90 33.61 -27.33
N GLY A 235 6.01 33.76 -26.34
CA GLY A 235 4.75 34.51 -26.44
C GLY A 235 4.78 35.99 -26.01
N GLY A 236 5.87 36.45 -25.38
CA GLY A 236 6.05 37.87 -25.04
C GLY A 236 6.44 38.11 -23.58
N GLY A 237 7.70 38.48 -23.38
CA GLY A 237 8.21 38.95 -22.10
C GLY A 237 9.69 38.64 -21.97
N ASP A 238 10.47 39.67 -21.66
CA ASP A 238 11.89 39.61 -21.34
C ASP A 238 12.10 38.81 -20.03
N THR A 239 11.99 37.48 -20.11
CA THR A 239 12.30 36.56 -19.02
C THR A 239 13.64 35.94 -19.31
N ASN A 240 14.61 36.15 -18.42
CA ASN A 240 15.96 35.57 -18.37
C ASN A 240 16.03 34.15 -18.96
N ALA A 241 16.12 34.05 -20.29
CA ALA A 241 16.19 32.80 -21.05
C ALA A 241 17.64 32.26 -21.13
N ASP A 242 18.58 32.92 -20.43
CA ASP A 242 20.01 32.71 -20.59
C ASP A 242 20.62 31.71 -19.59
N ASP A 243 19.82 31.01 -18.77
CA ASP A 243 20.33 29.90 -17.94
C ASP A 243 19.65 28.56 -18.29
N PRO A 244 20.19 27.80 -19.27
CA PRO A 244 19.68 26.47 -19.65
C PRO A 244 19.78 25.44 -18.52
N GLU A 245 20.44 25.77 -17.39
CA GLU A 245 20.49 24.92 -16.21
C GLU A 245 19.30 25.13 -15.23
N GLN A 246 18.40 26.10 -15.47
CA GLN A 246 17.39 26.52 -14.47
C GLN A 246 15.95 26.76 -14.99
N PRO A 247 15.29 25.78 -15.63
CA PRO A 247 14.01 26.00 -16.34
C PRO A 247 12.74 26.15 -15.48
N PHE A 248 12.78 26.00 -14.15
CA PHE A 248 11.56 25.90 -13.32
C PHE A 248 11.47 26.86 -12.14
N VAL A 249 12.18 27.99 -12.16
CA VAL A 249 12.12 28.98 -11.07
C VAL A 249 10.71 29.58 -10.99
N ASP A 250 10.13 29.58 -9.78
CA ASP A 250 8.81 30.17 -9.45
C ASP A 250 7.62 29.66 -10.29
N ILE A 251 7.67 28.39 -10.72
CA ILE A 251 6.55 27.77 -11.43
C ILE A 251 5.29 27.66 -10.53
N PRO A 252 4.09 28.06 -11.01
CA PRO A 252 2.87 27.92 -10.21
C PRO A 252 2.54 26.45 -9.89
N VAL A 253 2.14 26.18 -8.65
CA VAL A 253 1.75 24.82 -8.22
C VAL A 253 0.60 24.24 -9.06
N ASP A 254 -0.34 25.08 -9.48
CA ASP A 254 -1.47 24.67 -10.33
C ASP A 254 -1.02 24.20 -11.72
N THR A 255 0.08 24.74 -12.25
CA THR A 255 0.68 24.28 -13.50
C THR A 255 1.23 22.87 -13.34
N VAL A 256 1.97 22.62 -12.26
CA VAL A 256 2.50 21.28 -11.94
C VAL A 256 1.38 20.27 -11.73
N VAL A 257 0.35 20.64 -10.94
CA VAL A 257 -0.82 19.77 -10.66
C VAL A 257 -1.62 19.46 -11.93
N SER A 258 -1.91 20.48 -12.75
CA SER A 258 -2.67 20.28 -13.98
C SER A 258 -1.92 19.40 -14.98
N LYS A 259 -0.60 19.57 -15.09
CA LYS A 259 0.22 18.73 -15.97
C LYS A 259 0.35 17.30 -15.45
N ALA A 260 0.57 17.12 -14.16
CA ALA A 260 0.56 15.80 -13.53
C ALA A 260 -0.78 15.08 -13.76
N ARG A 261 -1.92 15.77 -13.59
CA ARG A 261 -3.24 15.22 -13.88
C ARG A 261 -3.39 14.80 -15.34
N ALA A 262 -2.93 15.61 -16.29
CA ALA A 262 -3.02 15.30 -17.71
C ALA A 262 -2.22 14.05 -18.10
N LEU A 263 -1.02 13.89 -17.53
CA LEU A 263 -0.14 12.74 -17.80
C LEU A 263 -0.64 11.46 -17.13
N LEU A 264 -1.17 11.57 -15.90
CA LEU A 264 -1.51 10.41 -15.08
C LEU A 264 -2.97 9.95 -15.20
N LYS A 265 -3.84 10.68 -15.90
CA LYS A 265 -5.29 10.38 -16.02
C LYS A 265 -5.61 8.92 -16.40
N ASN A 266 -4.75 8.31 -17.21
CA ASN A 266 -4.95 6.95 -17.72
C ASN A 266 -4.12 5.89 -16.96
N LEU A 267 -3.38 6.27 -15.92
CA LEU A 267 -2.46 5.37 -15.22
C LEU A 267 -3.16 4.13 -14.66
N LEU A 268 -4.38 4.30 -14.14
CA LEU A 268 -5.20 3.23 -13.56
C LEU A 268 -6.03 2.45 -14.60
N HIS A 269 -6.09 2.90 -15.86
CA HIS A 269 -6.99 2.36 -16.87
C HIS A 269 -6.30 1.35 -17.80
N GLY A 270 -6.70 0.08 -17.69
CA GLY A 270 -6.19 -1.03 -18.52
C GLY A 270 -4.82 -1.52 -18.08
N ASP A 271 -4.57 -2.81 -18.28
CA ASP A 271 -3.22 -3.39 -18.15
C ASP A 271 -2.37 -3.09 -19.39
N ALA A 272 -1.06 -3.30 -19.25
CA ALA A 272 -0.10 -3.10 -20.33
C ALA A 272 -0.49 -3.83 -21.63
N GLU A 273 -1.03 -5.04 -21.52
CA GLU A 273 -1.47 -5.87 -22.64
C GLU A 273 -2.68 -5.25 -23.36
N SER A 274 -3.69 -4.81 -22.61
CA SER A 274 -4.86 -4.11 -23.15
C SER A 274 -4.48 -2.79 -23.81
N VAL A 275 -3.45 -2.11 -23.31
CA VAL A 275 -2.92 -0.87 -23.91
C VAL A 275 -2.17 -1.20 -25.20
N ALA A 276 -1.31 -2.23 -25.19
CA ALA A 276 -0.62 -2.74 -26.37
C ALA A 276 -1.61 -3.14 -27.48
N LEU A 277 -2.62 -3.94 -27.14
CA LEU A 277 -3.68 -4.40 -28.04
C LEU A 277 -4.50 -3.24 -28.64
N ARG A 278 -4.71 -2.15 -27.89
CA ARG A 278 -5.40 -0.94 -28.38
C ARG A 278 -4.57 -0.11 -29.35
N HIS A 279 -3.24 -0.19 -29.26
CA HIS A 279 -2.34 0.54 -30.16
C HIS A 279 -2.02 -0.21 -31.47
N GLY A 280 -2.41 -1.48 -31.56
CA GLY A 280 -2.29 -2.30 -32.77
C GLY A 280 -0.89 -2.90 -32.96
N ASP A 281 -0.88 -4.18 -33.35
CA ASP A 281 0.29 -5.05 -33.54
C ASP A 281 1.11 -5.25 -32.24
N GLU A 282 0.91 -6.38 -31.57
CA GLU A 282 1.65 -6.76 -30.34
C GLU A 282 3.17 -6.67 -30.56
N ASP A 283 3.63 -6.96 -31.77
CA ASP A 283 5.04 -6.92 -32.18
C ASP A 283 5.62 -5.50 -32.23
N LYS A 284 4.79 -4.45 -32.19
CA LYS A 284 5.19 -3.04 -32.19
C LYS A 284 4.93 -2.33 -30.86
N ALA A 285 4.42 -3.04 -29.86
CA ALA A 285 4.16 -2.46 -28.56
C ALA A 285 5.48 -1.99 -27.92
N ASP A 286 5.50 -0.74 -27.45
CA ASP A 286 6.62 -0.22 -26.67
C ASP A 286 6.61 -0.87 -25.27
N LEU A 287 7.22 -2.04 -25.18
CA LEU A 287 7.32 -2.82 -23.94
C LEU A 287 8.06 -2.03 -22.84
N PHE A 288 8.93 -1.09 -23.22
CA PHE A 288 9.65 -0.26 -22.27
C PHE A 288 8.71 0.74 -21.60
N PHE A 289 7.93 1.46 -22.41
CA PHE A 289 6.89 2.36 -21.92
C PHE A 289 5.86 1.62 -21.05
N LEU A 290 5.41 0.45 -21.50
CA LEU A 290 4.40 -0.33 -20.78
C LEU A 290 4.90 -0.81 -19.42
N GLN A 291 6.09 -1.40 -19.35
CA GLN A 291 6.68 -1.83 -18.08
C GLN A 291 6.94 -0.63 -17.14
N GLY A 292 7.45 0.49 -17.67
CA GLY A 292 7.66 1.71 -16.87
C GLY A 292 6.36 2.26 -16.29
N ARG A 293 5.28 2.25 -17.07
CA ARG A 293 3.94 2.63 -16.63
C ARG A 293 3.39 1.71 -15.54
N GLU A 294 3.53 0.40 -15.69
CA GLU A 294 3.08 -0.57 -14.68
C GLU A 294 3.87 -0.41 -13.38
N MET A 295 5.19 -0.25 -13.46
CA MET A 295 6.05 0.02 -12.30
C MET A 295 5.67 1.34 -11.61
N LEU A 296 5.38 2.40 -12.37
CA LEU A 296 4.93 3.68 -11.83
C LEU A 296 3.60 3.53 -11.07
N ARG A 297 2.62 2.86 -11.69
CA ARG A 297 1.32 2.60 -11.07
C ARG A 297 1.45 1.83 -9.77
N ASP A 298 2.27 0.78 -9.75
CA ASP A 298 2.40 -0.12 -8.62
C ASP A 298 3.21 0.54 -7.49
N ALA A 299 4.23 1.32 -7.82
CA ALA A 299 4.93 2.17 -6.87
C ALA A 299 3.99 3.22 -6.26
N ALA A 300 3.11 3.83 -7.06
CA ALA A 300 2.14 4.82 -6.56
C ALA A 300 1.13 4.18 -5.59
N ILE A 301 0.63 2.97 -5.91
CA ILE A 301 -0.25 2.21 -5.02
C ILE A 301 0.45 1.87 -3.69
N TYR A 302 1.72 1.46 -3.75
CA TYR A 302 2.51 1.19 -2.56
C TYR A 302 2.68 2.42 -1.66
N LEU A 303 3.03 3.57 -2.25
CA LEU A 303 3.20 4.80 -1.50
C LEU A 303 1.90 5.23 -0.83
N GLU A 304 0.77 5.03 -1.50
CA GLU A 304 -0.52 5.33 -0.92
C GLU A 304 -0.91 4.37 0.21
N LEU A 305 -0.65 3.08 0.03
CA LEU A 305 -0.82 2.08 1.08
C LEU A 305 -0.04 2.46 2.34
N LYS A 306 1.19 2.97 2.17
CA LYS A 306 2.02 3.42 3.29
C LYS A 306 1.54 4.72 3.93
N ASP A 307 1.22 5.73 3.11
CA ASP A 307 0.77 7.04 3.62
C ASP A 307 -0.58 6.94 4.34
N SER A 308 -1.53 6.17 3.80
CA SER A 308 -2.83 5.93 4.45
C SER A 308 -2.70 5.31 5.84
N VAL A 309 -1.79 4.34 6.02
CA VAL A 309 -1.48 3.77 7.34
C VAL A 309 -0.85 4.81 8.26
N LYS A 310 0.13 5.59 7.78
CA LYS A 310 0.83 6.61 8.57
C LYS A 310 -0.10 7.74 9.01
N LYS A 311 -1.04 8.14 8.15
CA LYS A 311 -2.01 9.21 8.39
C LYS A 311 -3.26 8.74 9.14
N GLY A 312 -3.46 7.43 9.26
CA GLY A 312 -4.61 6.86 9.95
C GLY A 312 -5.91 7.07 9.20
N ASP A 313 -5.93 6.84 7.89
CA ASP A 313 -7.16 6.88 7.08
C ASP A 313 -7.50 5.46 6.57
N PRO A 314 -8.29 4.67 7.32
CA PRO A 314 -8.75 3.35 6.90
C PRO A 314 -9.53 3.35 5.58
N GLY A 315 -10.19 4.45 5.22
CA GLY A 315 -10.92 4.55 3.96
C GLY A 315 -9.96 4.57 2.77
N ARG A 316 -8.90 5.39 2.86
CA ARG A 316 -7.81 5.40 1.88
C ARG A 316 -7.07 4.07 1.81
N LEU A 317 -6.81 3.45 2.97
CA LEU A 317 -6.20 2.12 3.04
C LEU A 317 -7.05 1.08 2.31
N LEU A 318 -8.37 1.11 2.49
CA LEU A 318 -9.29 0.19 1.81
C LEU A 318 -9.29 0.42 0.30
N VAL A 319 -9.34 1.68 -0.14
CA VAL A 319 -9.25 2.03 -1.57
C VAL A 319 -7.96 1.47 -2.17
N ALA A 320 -6.80 1.75 -1.56
CA ALA A 320 -5.52 1.22 -2.03
C ALA A 320 -5.51 -0.31 -2.07
N ALA A 321 -6.04 -0.96 -1.02
CA ALA A 321 -6.11 -2.42 -0.93
C ALA A 321 -6.95 -3.05 -2.06
N LYS A 322 -8.02 -2.41 -2.53
CA LYS A 322 -8.80 -2.91 -3.67
C LYS A 322 -7.97 -3.01 -4.95
N PHE A 323 -6.96 -2.14 -5.13
CA PHE A 323 -6.03 -2.21 -6.26
C PHE A 323 -4.91 -3.24 -6.07
N THR A 324 -4.64 -3.69 -4.83
CA THR A 324 -3.59 -4.68 -4.53
C THR A 324 -4.10 -6.11 -4.46
N VAL A 325 -5.29 -6.34 -3.91
CA VAL A 325 -5.84 -7.67 -3.62
C VAL A 325 -5.98 -8.58 -4.85
N PRO A 326 -6.51 -8.12 -6.01
CA PRO A 326 -6.56 -8.95 -7.21
C PRO A 326 -5.18 -9.44 -7.68
N ARG A 327 -4.13 -8.67 -7.38
CA ARG A 327 -2.76 -8.96 -7.83
C ARG A 327 -2.05 -9.97 -6.96
N PHE A 328 -2.34 -9.97 -5.66
CA PHE A 328 -1.87 -11.01 -4.74
C PHE A 328 -2.47 -12.40 -5.03
N ALA A 329 -3.63 -12.45 -5.70
CA ALA A 329 -4.24 -13.71 -6.13
C ALA A 329 -3.65 -14.25 -7.45
N ALA A 330 -2.94 -13.42 -8.21
CA ALA A 330 -2.32 -13.76 -9.49
C ALA A 330 -0.86 -14.28 -9.36
N THR A 331 -0.26 -14.10 -8.18
CA THR A 331 1.05 -14.67 -7.77
C THR A 331 0.89 -15.93 -6.94
#